data_AF-A0A7Y9TRS0-F1
#
_entry.id   AF-A0A7Y9TRS0-F1
#
_cell.length_a   1.000
_cell.length_b   1.000
_cell.length_c   1.000
_cell.angle_alpha   90.00
_cell.angle_beta   90.00
_cell.angle_gamma   90.00
#
_symmetry.space_group_name_H-M   'P 1'
#
loop_
_entity.id
_entity.type
_entity.pdbx_description
1 polymer ?
#
loop_
_entity_poly.entity_id
_entity_poly.type
_entity_poly.pdbx_seq_one_letter_code
_entity_poly.pdbx_strand_id
1 'polypeptide(L)'
;MYTPQAGIFALGTSSHAYLEFDLLDAKKCKEFASTISAIREPRTTTGSHVARTDRDEFGNIFRRNMPYGNIEDHGTVFIGFNADQQRLSRMLDSMAGLVAGTRDALTRFTQPLTGSYYFVPSVESLRSLR
;
A
#
# COMPACT_ATOMS: atom_id res chain seq x y z
N MET A 1 17.22 17.23 23.54
CA MET A 1 15.80 17.15 23.19
C MET A 1 15.73 16.42 21.85
N TYR A 2 15.62 15.09 21.88
CA TYR A 2 15.53 14.28 20.67
C TYR A 2 14.05 14.15 20.32
N THR A 3 13.58 14.93 19.36
CA THR A 3 12.26 14.72 18.78
C THR A 3 12.45 13.74 17.63
N PRO A 4 12.10 12.44 17.76
CA PRO A 4 12.12 11.56 16.61
C PRO A 4 11.11 12.10 15.59
N GLN A 5 11.57 12.22 14.35
CA GLN A 5 10.74 12.60 13.22
C GLN A 5 9.61 11.58 13.08
N ALA A 6 8.36 12.03 13.18
CA ALA A 6 7.18 11.22 12.86
C ALA A 6 7.07 11.04 11.35
N GLY A 7 8.07 10.37 10.77
CA GLY A 7 8.11 9.99 9.37
C GLY A 7 7.74 8.52 9.25
N ILE A 8 6.47 8.26 8.96
CA ILE A 8 6.04 7.09 8.19
C ILE A 8 6.56 5.76 8.77
N PHE A 9 5.91 5.28 9.83
CA PHE A 9 5.70 3.84 9.93
C PHE A 9 4.71 3.45 8.83
N ALA A 10 5.20 3.33 7.60
CA ALA A 10 4.52 2.53 6.60
C ALA A 10 4.67 1.07 7.06
N LEU A 11 3.73 0.63 7.90
CA LEU A 11 3.45 -0.78 8.08
C LEU A 11 3.16 -1.36 6.69
N GLY A 12 4.16 -2.04 6.11
CA GLY A 12 4.10 -2.59 4.76
C GLY A 12 5.32 -2.35 3.85
N THR A 13 6.32 -1.55 4.24
CA THR A 13 7.59 -1.50 3.49
C THR A 13 8.47 -2.70 3.89
N SER A 14 8.78 -3.61 2.96
CA SER A 14 9.51 -4.86 3.26
C SER A 14 10.99 -4.66 3.62
N SER A 15 11.57 -3.50 3.27
CA SER A 15 12.93 -3.08 3.63
C SER A 15 13.03 -1.56 3.61
N HIS A 16 13.74 -0.97 4.57
CA HIS A 16 14.27 0.40 4.46
C HIS A 16 15.80 0.26 4.37
N ALA A 17 16.39 0.64 3.24
CA ALA A 17 17.84 0.71 3.07
C ALA A 17 18.22 2.15 2.76
N TYR A 18 19.13 2.71 3.57
CA TYR A 18 19.83 3.94 3.24
C TYR A 18 21.15 3.54 2.59
N LEU A 19 21.34 3.94 1.33
CA LEU A 19 22.58 3.71 0.59
C LEU A 19 23.28 5.06 0.41
N GLU A 20 24.48 5.17 0.97
CA GLU A 20 25.38 6.29 0.71
C GLU A 20 26.35 5.87 -0.39
N PHE A 21 26.49 6.71 -1.41
CA PHE A 21 27.38 6.46 -2.54
C PHE A 21 28.51 7.47 -2.53
N ASP A 22 29.75 6.97 -2.56
CA ASP A 22 30.92 7.81 -2.80
C ASP A 22 31.10 8.00 -4.31
N LEU A 23 30.87 9.22 -4.80
CA LEU A 23 30.92 9.52 -6.21
C LEU A 23 32.36 9.84 -6.62
N LEU A 24 33.06 8.86 -7.20
CA LEU A 24 34.46 8.98 -7.64
C LEU A 24 34.71 10.10 -8.67
N ASP A 25 33.69 10.50 -9.43
CA ASP A 25 33.74 11.62 -10.38
C ASP A 25 32.49 12.50 -10.25
N ALA A 26 32.67 13.67 -9.63
CA ALA A 26 31.62 14.67 -9.41
C ALA A 26 30.90 15.12 -10.70
N LYS A 27 31.57 15.06 -11.86
CA LYS A 27 30.98 15.49 -13.13
C LYS A 27 29.90 14.53 -13.63
N LYS A 28 29.89 13.27 -13.15
CA LYS A 28 28.94 12.23 -13.54
C LYS A 28 27.70 12.12 -12.66
N CYS A 29 27.50 13.05 -11.72
CA CYS A 29 26.39 13.01 -10.76
C CYS A 29 25.01 12.83 -11.41
N LYS A 30 24.74 13.51 -12.53
CA LYS A 30 23.46 13.40 -13.25
C LYS A 30 23.26 12.03 -13.91
N GLU A 31 24.30 11.50 -14.54
CA GLU A 31 24.30 10.18 -15.17
C GLU A 31 24.14 9.06 -14.12
N PHE A 32 24.85 9.20 -12.99
CA PHE A 32 24.74 8.31 -11.85
C PHE A 32 23.32 8.30 -11.27
N ALA A 33 22.75 9.47 -10.98
CA ALA A 33 21.38 9.58 -10.47
C ALA A 33 20.36 8.97 -11.43
N SER A 34 20.51 9.19 -12.74
CA SER A 34 19.65 8.58 -13.76
C SER A 34 19.76 7.05 -13.76
N THR A 35 20.99 6.52 -13.67
CA THR A 35 21.23 5.07 -13.65
C THR A 35 20.65 4.41 -12.40
N ILE A 36 20.87 5.01 -11.21
CA ILE A 36 20.28 4.51 -9.96
C ILE A 36 18.76 4.58 -9.99
N SER A 37 18.17 5.65 -10.53
CA SER A 37 16.71 5.76 -10.65
C SER A 37 16.07 4.69 -11.56
N ALA A 38 16.87 4.13 -12.48
CA ALA A 38 16.43 3.06 -13.37
C ALA A 38 16.54 1.67 -12.72
N ILE A 39 17.23 1.55 -11.57
CA ILE A 39 17.26 0.32 -10.79
C ILE A 39 15.88 0.11 -10.18
N ARG A 40 15.17 -0.87 -10.73
CA ARG A 40 13.96 -1.40 -10.12
C ARG A 40 14.37 -2.53 -9.21
N GLU A 41 13.96 -2.47 -7.94
CA GLU A 41 14.00 -3.66 -7.10
C GLU A 41 13.19 -4.78 -7.80
N PRO A 42 13.68 -6.02 -7.82
CA PRO A 42 12.84 -7.16 -8.15
C PRO A 42 11.64 -7.11 -7.23
N ARG A 43 10.41 -7.18 -7.79
CA ARG A 43 9.16 -7.20 -7.00
C ARG A 43 9.33 -8.22 -5.87
N THR A 44 9.52 -7.69 -4.66
CA THR A 44 10.06 -8.42 -3.51
C THR A 44 9.11 -9.53 -3.11
N THR A 45 9.64 -10.73 -2.85
CA THR A 45 8.98 -11.95 -2.32
C THR A 45 7.52 -12.16 -2.70
N THR A 46 7.17 -13.27 -3.36
CA THR A 46 5.81 -13.61 -3.82
C THR A 46 4.67 -13.25 -2.83
N GLY A 47 4.87 -13.25 -1.51
CA GLY A 47 3.86 -12.83 -0.52
C GLY A 47 3.78 -11.34 -0.15
N SER A 48 4.59 -10.43 -0.71
CA SER A 48 4.61 -9.01 -0.31
C SER A 48 3.27 -8.31 -0.57
N HIS A 49 2.82 -7.46 0.38
CA HIS A 49 1.57 -6.72 0.25
C HIS A 49 1.50 -5.89 -1.04
N VAL A 50 2.61 -5.22 -1.40
CA VAL A 50 2.69 -4.41 -2.62
C VAL A 50 2.52 -5.27 -3.87
N ALA A 51 3.11 -6.47 -3.90
CA ALA A 51 2.94 -7.41 -5.00
C ALA A 51 1.51 -7.97 -5.06
N ARG A 52 0.85 -8.13 -3.91
CA ARG A 52 -0.52 -8.64 -3.82
C ARG A 52 -1.57 -7.62 -4.24
N THR A 53 -1.27 -6.33 -4.10
CA THR A 53 -2.15 -5.22 -4.49
C THR A 53 -1.51 -4.33 -5.56
N ASP A 54 -0.81 -4.94 -6.53
CA ASP A 54 -0.04 -4.20 -7.54
C ASP A 54 -0.95 -3.26 -8.35
N ARG A 55 -0.60 -1.98 -8.36
CA ARG A 55 -1.39 -0.94 -9.04
C ARG A 55 -1.20 -0.98 -10.55
N ASP A 56 -0.08 -1.51 -11.04
CA ASP A 56 0.14 -1.71 -12.47
C ASP A 56 -0.77 -2.81 -13.02
N GLU A 57 -1.07 -3.82 -12.20
CA GLU A 57 -1.94 -4.96 -12.57
C GLU A 57 -3.42 -4.64 -12.37
N PHE A 58 -3.80 -4.19 -11.16
CA PHE A 58 -5.20 -4.04 -10.79
C PHE A 58 -5.73 -2.62 -11.06
N GLY A 59 -4.85 -1.64 -11.19
CA GLY A 59 -5.19 -0.22 -11.28
C GLY A 59 -5.22 0.49 -9.92
N ASN A 60 -5.32 1.81 -9.98
CA ASN A 60 -5.30 2.66 -8.80
C ASN A 60 -6.64 2.65 -8.05
N ILE A 61 -6.55 2.79 -6.72
CA ILE A 61 -7.67 3.03 -5.83
C ILE A 61 -7.35 4.25 -4.96
N PHE A 62 -8.38 5.00 -4.56
CA PHE A 62 -8.22 6.04 -3.54
C PHE A 62 -8.40 5.40 -2.16
N ARG A 63 -7.46 5.65 -1.24
CA ARG A 63 -7.48 5.06 0.10
C ARG A 63 -7.57 6.15 1.15
N ARG A 64 -8.38 5.94 2.18
CA ARG A 64 -8.50 6.80 3.35
C ARG A 64 -8.33 5.98 4.62
N ASN A 65 -7.13 5.46 4.80
CA ASN A 65 -6.80 4.63 5.96
C ASN A 65 -6.55 5.52 7.18
N MET A 66 -7.04 5.08 8.34
CA MET A 66 -6.83 5.77 9.60
C MET A 66 -6.32 4.76 10.64
N PRO A 67 -5.31 5.08 11.45
CA PRO A 67 -4.99 4.28 12.62
C PRO A 67 -6.13 4.37 13.65
N TYR A 68 -6.34 3.33 14.43
CA TYR A 68 -7.24 3.36 15.59
C TYR A 68 -6.62 2.59 16.76
N GLY A 69 -7.15 2.84 17.96
CA GLY A 69 -6.90 2.01 19.12
C GLY A 69 -6.11 2.67 20.25
N ASN A 70 -5.65 1.82 21.16
CA ASN A 70 -4.86 2.11 22.34
C ASN A 70 -3.69 1.10 22.44
N ILE A 71 -3.03 1.02 23.60
CA ILE A 71 -1.86 0.14 23.80
C ILE A 71 -2.22 -1.34 23.62
N GLU A 72 -3.42 -1.76 24.03
CA GLU A 72 -3.85 -3.15 24.04
C GLU A 72 -4.52 -3.58 22.73
N ASP A 73 -5.31 -2.71 22.12
CA ASP A 73 -6.02 -2.99 20.86
C ASP A 73 -5.84 -1.81 19.90
N HIS A 74 -5.15 -2.06 18.79
CA HIS A 74 -4.87 -1.06 17.76
C HIS A 74 -4.65 -1.68 16.39
N GLY A 75 -4.89 -0.87 15.37
CA GLY A 75 -4.70 -1.27 13.99
C GLY A 75 -5.00 -0.15 13.01
N THR A 76 -5.48 -0.53 11.83
CA THR A 76 -5.93 0.42 10.82
C THR A 76 -7.36 0.14 10.38
N VAL A 77 -8.15 1.19 10.28
CA VAL A 77 -9.39 1.18 9.51
C VAL A 77 -9.02 1.41 8.06
N PHE A 78 -9.16 0.38 7.23
CA PHE A 78 -8.97 0.48 5.79
C PHE A 78 -10.26 0.93 5.12
N ILE A 79 -10.19 1.99 4.30
CA ILE A 79 -11.30 2.44 3.46
C ILE A 79 -10.76 2.67 2.04
N GLY A 80 -11.23 1.87 1.09
CA GLY A 80 -10.89 1.97 -0.32
C GLY A 80 -12.08 2.46 -1.15
N PHE A 81 -11.84 3.45 -2.00
CA PHE A 81 -12.80 3.98 -2.95
C PHE A 81 -12.35 3.63 -4.37
N ASN A 82 -13.30 3.19 -5.18
CA ASN A 82 -13.11 3.04 -6.61
C ASN A 82 -14.46 3.12 -7.33
N ALA A 83 -14.45 3.57 -8.58
CA ALA A 83 -15.66 3.60 -9.43
C ALA A 83 -16.14 2.19 -9.81
N ASP A 84 -15.25 1.21 -9.78
CA ASP A 84 -15.54 -0.20 -10.09
C ASP A 84 -15.22 -1.09 -8.87
N GLN A 85 -16.24 -1.74 -8.32
CA GLN A 85 -16.08 -2.66 -7.19
C GLN A 85 -15.13 -3.82 -7.50
N GLN A 86 -15.09 -4.30 -8.76
CA GLN A 86 -14.31 -5.47 -9.16
C GLN A 86 -12.80 -5.29 -8.94
N ARG A 87 -12.31 -4.05 -8.98
CA ARG A 87 -10.89 -3.77 -8.68
C ARG A 87 -10.53 -4.14 -7.24
N LEU A 88 -11.35 -3.70 -6.27
CA LEU A 88 -11.13 -3.98 -4.86
C LEU A 88 -11.33 -5.47 -4.56
N SER A 89 -12.33 -6.12 -5.19
CA SER A 89 -12.54 -7.57 -5.03
C SER A 89 -11.32 -8.38 -5.49
N ARG A 90 -10.79 -8.10 -6.69
CA ARG A 90 -9.63 -8.81 -7.22
C ARG A 90 -8.36 -8.64 -6.37
N MET A 91 -8.14 -7.43 -5.82
CA MET A 91 -7.06 -7.20 -4.86
C MET A 91 -7.23 -8.06 -3.60
N LEU A 92 -8.45 -8.16 -3.06
CA LEU A 92 -8.75 -9.00 -1.89
C LEU A 92 -8.56 -10.49 -2.19
N ASP A 93 -9.00 -10.97 -3.35
CA ASP A 93 -8.80 -12.37 -3.78
C ASP A 93 -7.30 -12.71 -3.89
N SER A 94 -6.51 -11.79 -4.45
CA SER A 94 -5.05 -11.91 -4.51
C SER A 94 -4.43 -11.97 -3.11
N MET A 95 -4.87 -11.09 -2.20
CA MET A 95 -4.39 -11.06 -0.81
C MET A 95 -4.77 -12.33 -0.02
N ALA A 96 -5.94 -12.89 -0.29
CA ALA A 96 -6.40 -14.16 0.31
C ALA A 96 -5.66 -15.39 -0.26
N GLY A 97 -4.90 -15.22 -1.34
CA GLY A 97 -4.20 -16.30 -2.02
C GLY A 97 -5.08 -17.10 -2.98
N LEU A 98 -6.28 -16.61 -3.31
CA LEU A 98 -7.21 -17.29 -4.22
C LEU A 98 -6.76 -17.25 -5.68
N VAL A 99 -5.89 -16.31 -6.04
CA VAL A 99 -5.39 -16.15 -7.43
C VAL A 99 -4.14 -17.00 -7.70
N ALA A 100 -3.13 -16.92 -6.83
CA ALA A 100 -1.82 -17.55 -7.05
C ALA A 100 -1.38 -18.52 -5.94
N GLY A 101 -2.31 -18.94 -5.08
CA GLY A 101 -2.06 -19.86 -3.95
C GLY A 101 -1.23 -19.27 -2.81
N THR A 102 -0.68 -18.07 -2.97
CA THR A 102 0.14 -17.40 -1.95
C THR A 102 -0.63 -16.24 -1.33
N ARG A 103 -0.85 -16.31 -0.01
CA ARG A 103 -1.49 -15.25 0.78
C ARG A 103 -0.55 -14.07 0.99
N ASP A 104 -1.13 -12.89 1.16
CA ASP A 104 -0.42 -11.68 1.58
C ASP A 104 0.22 -11.84 2.96
N ALA A 105 1.52 -11.57 3.03
CA ALA A 105 2.32 -11.67 4.25
C ALA A 105 1.85 -10.71 5.35
N LEU A 106 1.23 -9.57 5.02
CA LEU A 106 0.65 -8.64 5.99
C LEU A 106 -0.37 -9.33 6.90
N THR A 107 -1.11 -10.30 6.34
CA THR A 107 -2.14 -11.05 7.08
C THR A 107 -1.60 -12.06 8.09
N ARG A 108 -0.27 -12.18 8.20
CA ARG A 108 0.40 -12.91 9.29
C ARG A 108 0.53 -12.07 10.56
N PHE A 109 0.44 -10.75 10.43
CA PHE A 109 0.64 -9.80 11.53
C PHE A 109 -0.62 -9.03 11.89
N THR A 110 -1.60 -8.97 10.99
CA THR A 110 -2.90 -8.34 11.23
C THR A 110 -4.02 -9.21 10.69
N GLN A 111 -5.19 -9.11 11.32
CA GLN A 111 -6.39 -9.82 10.92
C GLN A 111 -7.49 -8.79 10.62
N PRO A 112 -8.18 -8.89 9.47
CA PRO A 112 -9.37 -8.09 9.23
C PRO A 112 -10.49 -8.55 10.18
N LEU A 113 -10.96 -7.64 11.03
CA LEU A 113 -12.06 -7.91 11.96
C LEU A 113 -13.43 -7.70 11.33
N THR A 114 -13.51 -6.84 10.31
CA THR A 114 -14.74 -6.46 9.61
C THR A 114 -14.51 -6.32 8.12
N GLY A 115 -15.56 -6.48 7.30
CA GLY A 115 -15.53 -6.22 5.86
C GLY A 115 -16.93 -5.98 5.30
N SER A 116 -17.07 -4.96 4.46
CA SER A 116 -18.36 -4.55 3.88
C SER A 116 -18.16 -3.69 2.64
N TYR A 117 -19.08 -3.78 1.69
CA TYR A 117 -19.16 -2.89 0.54
C TYR A 117 -20.29 -1.88 0.71
N TYR A 118 -20.01 -0.63 0.33
CA TYR A 118 -21.00 0.45 0.30
C TYR A 118 -20.94 1.15 -1.05
N PHE A 119 -22.09 1.63 -1.50
CA PHE A 119 -22.18 2.55 -2.62
C PHE A 119 -22.33 3.97 -2.08
N VAL A 120 -21.49 4.88 -2.57
CA VAL A 120 -21.57 6.31 -2.22
C VAL A 120 -22.21 7.02 -3.42
N PRO A 121 -23.51 7.37 -3.36
CA PRO A 121 -24.17 8.07 -4.45
C PRO A 121 -23.60 9.49 -4.62
N SER A 122 -23.85 10.10 -5.78
CA SER A 122 -23.61 11.54 -5.94
C SER A 122 -24.49 12.34 -4.98
N VAL A 123 -24.10 13.58 -4.71
CA VAL A 123 -24.87 14.47 -3.84
C VAL A 123 -26.26 14.74 -4.44
N GLU A 124 -26.35 14.81 -5.77
CA GLU A 124 -27.60 14.97 -6.51
C GLU A 124 -28.53 13.77 -6.31
N SER A 125 -28.02 12.54 -6.52
CA SER A 125 -28.79 11.31 -6.31
C SER A 125 -29.21 11.13 -4.85
N LEU A 126 -28.35 11.52 -3.90
CA LEU A 126 -28.68 11.47 -2.48
C LEU A 126 -29.79 12.45 -2.12
N ARG A 127 -29.80 13.65 -2.72
CA ARG A 127 -30.85 14.65 -2.51
C ARG A 127 -32.19 14.23 -3.11
N SER A 128 -32.20 13.46 -4.20
CA SER A 128 -33.44 12.97 -4.83
C SER A 128 -34.07 11.76 -4.14
N LEU A 129 -33.42 11.21 -3.10
CA LEU A 129 -33.96 10.10 -2.29
C LEU A 129 -34.92 10.57 -1.18
N ARG A 130 -35.19 11.87 -1.08
CA ARG A 130 -36.06 12.49 -0.08
C ARG A 130 -37.48 12.68 -0.57
#